data_AF-A0A7X2MVK2-F1
#
_entry.id   AF-A0A7X2MVK2-F1
#
_cell.length_a   1.000
_cell.length_b   1.000
_cell.length_c   1.000
_cell.angle_alpha   90.00
_cell.angle_beta   90.00
_cell.angle_gamma   90.00
#
_symmetry.space_group_name_H-M   'P 1'
#
loop_
_entity.id
_entity.type
_entity.pdbx_description
1 polymer ?
#
loop_
_entity_poly.entity_id
_entity_poly.type
_entity_poly.pdbx_seq_one_letter_code
_entity_poly.pdbx_strand_id
1 'polypeptide(L)'
;MKYGIDILDNEMVSKIERKMLELGHIVINLGEKNAPIPGENLKIKVMMANQARIKLYLGVIYDNKMNHQVNVVTSFEKSGMMIVENFCNSLREQGFEDISIENNDKLYLIKNVNAPVLLMYINDDKVDDKKIIVDGIISGLLSLSE
;
A
#
# COMPACT_ATOMS: atom_id res chain seq x y z
N MET A 1 1.86 3.13 15.33
CA MET A 1 2.12 1.76 14.76
C MET A 1 3.27 1.78 13.76
N LYS A 2 3.79 0.62 13.33
CA LYS A 2 4.81 0.54 12.25
C LYS A 2 4.17 0.04 10.95
N TYR A 3 4.33 0.77 9.85
CA TYR A 3 3.82 0.38 8.53
C TYR A 3 4.99 0.21 7.56
N GLY A 4 4.92 -0.78 6.68
CA GLY A 4 5.82 -0.90 5.54
C GLY A 4 5.15 -0.29 4.32
N ILE A 5 5.81 0.67 3.66
CA ILE A 5 5.27 1.35 2.47
C ILE A 5 6.20 1.10 1.29
N ASP A 6 5.68 0.50 0.23
CA ASP A 6 6.36 0.19 -1.03
C ASP A 6 5.73 1.00 -2.16
N ILE A 7 6.26 2.21 -2.37
CA ILE A 7 5.81 3.17 -3.39
C ILE A 7 7.07 3.68 -4.11
N LEU A 8 7.02 3.76 -5.45
CA LEU A 8 8.16 4.23 -6.25
C LEU A 8 8.39 5.74 -6.14
N ASP A 9 7.33 6.51 -5.92
CA ASP A 9 7.40 7.96 -5.80
C ASP A 9 7.95 8.40 -4.42
N ASN A 10 9.22 8.80 -4.40
CA ASN A 10 9.90 9.23 -3.18
C ASN A 10 9.29 10.50 -2.54
N GLU A 11 8.67 11.38 -3.32
CA GLU A 11 8.04 12.59 -2.80
C GLU A 11 6.78 12.22 -2.02
N MET A 12 5.96 11.31 -2.57
CA MET A 12 4.80 10.77 -1.88
C MET A 12 5.19 10.03 -0.61
N VAL A 13 6.22 9.17 -0.67
CA VAL A 13 6.72 8.46 0.51
C VAL A 13 7.14 9.45 1.60
N SER A 14 7.91 10.48 1.24
CA SER A 14 8.37 11.50 2.20
C SER A 14 7.21 12.23 2.86
N LYS A 15 6.15 12.55 2.11
CA LYS A 15 4.93 13.19 2.63
C LYS A 15 4.19 12.27 3.62
N ILE A 16 4.02 11.00 3.27
CA ILE A 16 3.37 10.01 4.13
C ILE A 16 4.21 9.77 5.39
N GLU A 17 5.52 9.57 5.26
CA GLU A 17 6.44 9.38 6.38
C GLU A 17 6.34 10.52 7.40
N ARG A 18 6.43 11.77 6.93
CA ARG A 18 6.32 12.95 7.79
C ARG A 18 4.98 12.99 8.51
N LYS A 19 3.87 12.80 7.78
CA LYS A 19 2.53 12.90 8.37
C LYS A 19 2.25 11.79 9.37
N MET A 20 2.63 10.56 9.04
CA MET A 20 2.48 9.42 9.94
C MET A 20 3.35 9.58 11.20
N LEU A 21 4.55 10.16 11.07
CA LEU A 21 5.41 10.47 12.21
C LEU A 21 4.79 11.51 13.15
N GLU A 22 4.22 12.59 12.61
CA GLU A 22 3.48 13.60 13.40
C GLU A 22 2.34 12.98 14.22
N LEU A 23 1.74 11.90 13.72
CA LEU A 23 0.64 11.17 14.36
C LEU A 23 1.13 10.06 15.31
N GLY A 24 2.44 9.90 15.52
CA GLY A 24 3.00 8.86 16.42
C GLY A 24 3.14 7.47 15.77
N HIS A 25 3.10 7.40 14.45
CA HIS A 25 3.34 6.18 13.67
C HIS A 25 4.72 6.22 13.00
N ILE A 26 5.24 5.05 12.64
CA ILE A 26 6.53 4.90 11.97
C ILE A 26 6.26 4.25 10.62
N VAL A 27 6.84 4.83 9.56
CA VAL A 27 6.81 4.26 8.22
C VAL A 27 8.20 3.71 7.91
N ILE A 28 8.24 2.49 7.37
CA ILE A 28 9.43 1.83 6.86
C ILE A 28 9.32 1.86 5.34
N ASN A 29 10.17 2.64 4.68
CA ASN A 29 10.21 2.70 3.22
C ASN A 29 10.80 1.39 2.64
N LEU A 30 9.91 0.60 2.04
CA LEU A 30 10.16 -0.66 1.33
C LEU A 30 10.17 -0.49 -0.19
N GLY A 31 10.14 0.75 -0.70
CA GLY A 31 10.27 1.09 -2.12
C GLY A 31 11.54 0.54 -2.76
N GLU A 32 11.65 0.68 -4.08
CA GLU A 32 12.71 0.06 -4.89
C GLU A 32 14.10 0.21 -4.26
N LYS A 33 14.71 -0.94 -3.98
CA LYS A 33 16.10 -1.02 -3.56
C LYS A 33 16.90 -1.34 -4.81
N ASN A 34 18.06 -0.70 -4.97
CA ASN A 34 19.00 -0.86 -6.09
C ASN A 34 19.52 -2.30 -6.22
N ALA A 35 18.63 -3.25 -6.50
CA ALA A 35 18.89 -4.66 -6.68
C ALA A 35 18.94 -4.96 -8.18
N PRO A 36 19.93 -5.75 -8.64
CA PRO A 36 20.17 -5.97 -10.06
C PRO A 36 19.05 -6.77 -10.75
N ILE A 37 18.24 -7.52 -9.99
CA ILE A 37 17.12 -8.31 -10.54
C ILE A 37 15.82 -8.16 -9.71
N PRO A 38 14.64 -8.20 -10.34
CA PRO A 38 13.35 -8.01 -9.66
C PRO A 38 13.09 -8.99 -8.51
N GLY A 39 13.49 -10.25 -8.64
CA GLY A 39 13.31 -11.27 -7.61
C GLY A 39 14.12 -11.00 -6.34
N GLU A 40 15.32 -10.45 -6.46
CA GLU A 40 16.13 -10.03 -5.31
C GLU A 40 15.52 -8.83 -4.61
N ASN A 41 14.99 -7.87 -5.38
CA ASN A 41 14.27 -6.73 -4.82
C ASN A 41 13.09 -7.20 -3.95
N LEU A 42 12.25 -8.11 -4.48
CA LEU A 42 11.13 -8.70 -3.73
C LEU A 42 11.60 -9.40 -2.44
N LYS A 43 12.68 -10.18 -2.52
CA LYS A 43 13.24 -10.87 -1.34
C LYS A 43 13.74 -9.88 -0.27
N ILE A 44 14.40 -8.80 -0.69
CA ILE A 44 14.87 -7.74 0.21
C ILE A 44 13.69 -7.04 0.89
N LYS A 45 12.64 -6.69 0.14
CA LYS A 45 11.42 -6.07 0.68
C LYS A 45 10.77 -6.93 1.76
N VAL A 46 10.61 -8.23 1.49
CA VAL A 46 10.10 -9.21 2.46
C VAL A 46 10.95 -9.25 3.72
N MET A 47 12.28 -9.36 3.55
CA MET A 47 13.21 -9.43 4.68
C MET A 47 13.10 -8.18 5.56
N MET A 48 13.10 -7.00 4.96
CA MET A 48 12.98 -5.73 5.67
C MET A 48 11.64 -5.60 6.41
N ALA A 49 10.53 -5.92 5.74
CA ALA A 49 9.19 -5.91 6.33
C ALA A 49 9.11 -6.79 7.59
N ASN A 50 9.61 -8.03 7.48
CA ASN A 50 9.57 -9.01 8.55
C ASN A 50 10.53 -8.64 9.70
N GLN A 51 11.74 -8.17 9.40
CA GLN A 51 12.72 -7.73 10.41
C GLN A 51 12.23 -6.50 11.18
N ALA A 52 11.60 -5.54 10.49
CA ALA A 52 11.07 -4.33 11.11
C ALA A 52 9.82 -4.57 11.96
N ARG A 53 9.21 -5.77 11.86
CA ARG A 53 7.96 -6.17 12.52
C ARG A 53 6.85 -5.16 12.27
N ILE A 54 6.65 -4.83 10.99
CA ILE A 54 5.54 -3.96 10.57
C ILE A 54 4.20 -4.61 10.91
N LYS A 55 3.17 -3.78 11.06
CA LYS A 55 1.78 -4.21 11.30
C LYS A 55 0.96 -4.34 10.04
N LEU A 56 1.42 -3.74 8.95
CA LEU A 56 0.83 -3.81 7.63
C LEU A 56 1.91 -3.50 6.59
N TYR A 57 1.87 -4.21 5.47
CA TYR A 57 2.56 -3.87 4.25
C TYR A 57 1.58 -3.22 3.27
N LEU A 58 1.87 -2.01 2.81
CA LEU A 58 1.13 -1.34 1.74
C LEU A 58 2.06 -1.15 0.53
N GLY A 59 1.73 -1.78 -0.59
CA GLY A 59 2.35 -1.53 -1.88
C GLY A 59 1.45 -0.70 -2.78
N VAL A 60 1.99 0.30 -3.46
CA VAL A 60 1.26 1.07 -4.50
C VAL A 60 2.02 0.96 -5.81
N ILE A 61 1.35 0.40 -6.80
CA ILE A 61 1.87 0.14 -8.13
C ILE A 61 1.04 0.94 -9.10
N TYR A 62 1.70 1.83 -9.83
CA TYR A 62 1.08 2.54 -10.95
C TYR A 62 1.24 1.67 -12.19
N ASP A 63 0.13 1.32 -12.82
CA ASP A 63 0.11 0.58 -14.08
C ASP A 63 -0.51 1.50 -15.14
N ASN A 64 0.15 1.63 -16.30
CA ASN A 64 -0.20 2.59 -17.35
C ASN A 64 -1.37 2.10 -18.21
N LYS A 65 -2.23 1.24 -17.68
CA LYS A 65 -3.43 0.78 -18.40
C LYS A 65 -4.48 1.88 -18.36
N MET A 66 -5.15 2.09 -19.49
CA MET A 66 -6.22 3.08 -19.64
C MET A 66 -7.56 2.51 -19.18
N ASN A 67 -7.63 2.11 -17.92
CA ASN A 67 -8.87 1.68 -17.27
C ASN A 67 -8.87 2.28 -15.86
N HIS A 68 -9.44 3.49 -15.70
CA HIS A 68 -9.61 4.27 -14.46
C HIS A 68 -10.07 3.46 -13.24
N GLN A 69 -9.22 2.56 -12.74
CA GLN A 69 -9.59 1.48 -11.84
C GLN A 69 -8.44 1.24 -10.88
N VAL A 70 -8.81 1.16 -9.61
CA VAL A 70 -7.94 0.72 -8.54
C VAL A 70 -8.26 -0.74 -8.26
N ASN A 71 -7.26 -1.61 -8.38
CA ASN A 71 -7.39 -3.00 -7.95
C ASN A 71 -6.59 -3.21 -6.66
N VAL A 72 -7.28 -3.60 -5.60
CA VAL A 72 -6.70 -3.86 -4.28
C VAL A 72 -6.59 -5.36 -4.07
N VAL A 73 -5.35 -5.84 -4.03
CA VAL A 73 -5.03 -7.24 -3.75
C VAL A 73 -4.62 -7.38 -2.30
N THR A 74 -5.25 -8.30 -1.58
CA THR A 74 -5.11 -8.38 -0.13
C THR A 74 -4.81 -9.78 0.37
N SER A 75 -4.03 -9.87 1.46
CA SER A 75 -3.85 -11.10 2.24
C SER A 75 -4.87 -11.25 3.37
N PHE A 76 -5.77 -10.27 3.55
CA PHE A 76 -6.76 -10.32 4.62
C PHE A 76 -7.79 -11.43 4.36
N GLU A 77 -8.04 -12.25 5.38
CA GLU A 77 -9.14 -13.21 5.39
C GLU A 77 -10.50 -12.49 5.49
N LYS A 78 -11.61 -13.22 5.28
CA LYS A 78 -12.97 -12.66 5.32
C LYS A 78 -13.25 -11.80 6.56
N SER A 79 -12.74 -12.19 7.72
CA SER A 79 -12.89 -11.46 8.99
C SER A 79 -12.20 -10.10 9.00
N GLY A 80 -11.15 -9.92 8.21
CA GLY A 80 -10.41 -8.67 8.05
C GLY A 80 -10.83 -7.84 6.85
N MET A 81 -11.82 -8.27 6.06
CA MET A 81 -12.23 -7.55 4.85
C MET A 81 -12.87 -6.18 5.14
N MET A 82 -13.51 -6.02 6.30
CA MET A 82 -14.06 -4.72 6.73
C MET A 82 -12.97 -3.64 6.80
N ILE A 83 -11.77 -4.03 7.20
CA ILE A 83 -10.60 -3.15 7.29
C ILE A 83 -10.18 -2.69 5.88
N VAL A 84 -10.19 -3.61 4.91
CA VAL A 84 -9.86 -3.33 3.50
C VAL A 84 -10.93 -2.43 2.88
N GLU A 85 -12.20 -2.68 3.17
CA GLU A 85 -13.31 -1.84 2.69
C GLU A 85 -13.25 -0.42 3.25
N ASN A 86 -12.91 -0.25 4.54
CA ASN A 86 -12.72 1.08 5.13
C ASN A 86 -11.60 1.85 4.42
N PHE A 87 -10.47 1.19 4.15
CA PHE A 87 -9.39 1.77 3.36
C PHE A 87 -9.87 2.19 1.96
N CYS A 88 -10.62 1.33 1.28
CA CYS A 88 -11.17 1.62 -0.05
C CYS A 88 -12.22 2.74 0.00
N ASN A 89 -13.02 2.85 1.05
CA ASN A 89 -13.97 3.94 1.22
C ASN A 89 -13.24 5.28 1.39
N SER A 90 -12.13 5.32 2.13
CA SER A 90 -11.29 6.51 2.20
C SER A 90 -10.73 6.92 0.84
N LEU A 91 -10.47 5.97 -0.07
CA LEU A 91 -10.10 6.29 -1.45
C LEU A 91 -11.31 6.80 -2.26
N ARG A 92 -12.48 6.18 -2.12
CA ARG A 92 -13.72 6.62 -2.80
C ARG A 92 -14.10 8.06 -2.44
N GLU A 93 -13.97 8.43 -1.17
CA GLU A 93 -14.19 9.81 -0.69
C GLU A 93 -13.26 10.84 -1.35
N GLN A 94 -12.11 10.37 -1.84
CA GLN A 94 -11.11 11.17 -2.54
C GLN A 94 -11.29 11.14 -4.07
N GLY A 95 -12.29 10.43 -4.59
CA GLY A 95 -12.65 10.41 -6.02
C GLY A 95 -12.28 9.14 -6.78
N PHE A 96 -11.77 8.10 -6.11
CA PHE A 96 -11.54 6.79 -6.74
C PHE A 96 -12.84 5.99 -6.84
N GLU A 97 -13.52 6.02 -7.99
CA GLU A 97 -14.86 5.44 -8.12
C GLU A 97 -14.86 3.92 -8.38
N ASP A 98 -13.97 3.42 -9.24
CA ASP A 98 -13.89 1.99 -9.60
C ASP A 98 -12.78 1.30 -8.79
N ILE A 99 -13.13 0.84 -7.58
CA ILE A 99 -12.23 0.05 -6.73
C ILE A 99 -12.72 -1.38 -6.65
N SER A 100 -11.90 -2.30 -7.14
CA SER A 100 -12.07 -3.74 -6.98
C SER A 100 -11.18 -4.27 -5.86
N ILE A 101 -11.66 -5.28 -5.14
CA ILE A 101 -10.89 -5.95 -4.09
C ILE A 101 -10.82 -7.43 -4.43
N GLU A 102 -9.61 -7.97 -4.49
CA GLU A 102 -9.36 -9.38 -4.73
C GLU A 102 -8.46 -9.98 -3.65
N ASN A 103 -8.76 -11.22 -3.25
CA ASN A 103 -7.85 -11.99 -2.42
C ASN A 103 -7.03 -12.90 -3.33
N ASN A 104 -5.72 -12.67 -3.39
CA ASN A 104 -4.82 -13.43 -4.24
C ASN A 104 -3.61 -13.93 -3.44
N ASP A 105 -3.80 -15.09 -2.83
CA ASP A 105 -2.78 -15.78 -2.05
C ASP A 105 -1.56 -16.20 -2.88
N LYS A 106 -1.59 -16.12 -4.21
CA LYS A 106 -0.49 -16.59 -5.08
C LYS A 106 0.67 -15.62 -5.18
N LEU A 107 0.47 -14.33 -4.87
CA LEU A 107 1.49 -13.31 -5.01
C LEU A 107 2.61 -13.49 -3.97
N TYR A 108 3.86 -13.33 -4.42
CA TYR A 108 5.04 -13.58 -3.59
C TYR A 108 5.05 -12.76 -2.30
N LEU A 109 4.71 -11.45 -2.37
CA LEU A 109 4.67 -10.59 -1.18
C LEU A 109 3.60 -11.05 -0.19
N ILE A 110 2.39 -11.38 -0.67
CA ILE A 110 1.30 -11.91 0.16
C ILE A 110 1.70 -13.22 0.86
N LYS A 111 2.43 -14.11 0.18
CA LYS A 111 2.87 -15.38 0.75
C LYS A 111 3.97 -15.27 1.80
N ASN A 112 4.86 -14.28 1.68
CA ASN A 112 6.14 -14.28 2.40
C ASN A 112 6.28 -13.14 3.43
N VAL A 113 5.41 -12.13 3.39
CA VAL A 113 5.35 -11.10 4.44
C VAL A 113 4.49 -11.62 5.60
N ASN A 114 5.01 -11.53 6.82
CA ASN A 114 4.34 -12.03 8.02
C ASN A 114 3.17 -11.12 8.48
N ALA A 115 3.20 -9.86 8.08
CA ALA A 115 2.13 -8.90 8.33
C ALA A 115 1.06 -8.97 7.23
N PRO A 116 -0.17 -8.51 7.49
CA PRO A 116 -1.17 -8.35 6.44
C PRO A 116 -0.65 -7.44 5.31
N VAL A 117 -0.94 -7.82 4.08
CA VAL A 117 -0.48 -7.15 2.86
C VAL A 117 -1.68 -6.55 2.12
N LEU A 118 -1.54 -5.30 1.72
CA LEU A 118 -2.39 -4.59 0.77
C LEU A 118 -1.54 -4.14 -0.41
N LEU A 119 -1.88 -4.59 -1.62
CA LEU A 119 -1.25 -4.14 -2.87
C LEU A 119 -2.30 -3.40 -3.67
N MET A 120 -2.05 -2.12 -3.93
CA MET A 120 -2.94 -1.27 -4.69
C MET A 120 -2.34 -1.04 -6.07
N TYR A 121 -3.06 -1.48 -7.10
CA TYR A 121 -2.73 -1.23 -8.50
C TYR A 121 -3.60 -0.08 -8.99
N ILE A 122 -3.00 1.09 -9.19
CA ILE A 122 -3.68 2.28 -9.70
C ILE A 122 -3.48 2.32 -11.21
N ASN A 123 -4.56 2.13 -11.96
CA ASN A 123 -4.61 2.30 -13.41
C ASN A 123 -5.40 3.58 -13.70
N ASP A 124 -4.82 4.75 -13.48
CA ASP A 124 -5.55 6.00 -13.69
C ASP A 124 -4.65 7.07 -14.31
N ASP A 125 -4.96 7.42 -15.55
CA ASP A 125 -4.31 8.47 -16.33
C ASP A 125 -4.78 9.88 -15.95
N LYS A 126 -5.82 10.00 -15.11
CA LYS A 126 -6.34 11.27 -14.59
C LYS A 126 -5.88 11.61 -13.18
N VAL A 127 -5.17 10.71 -12.49
CA VAL A 127 -4.63 11.04 -11.17
C VAL A 127 -3.32 11.82 -11.33
N ASP A 128 -3.47 13.03 -11.87
CA ASP A 128 -2.43 14.05 -11.84
C ASP A 128 -2.22 14.59 -10.41
N ASP A 129 -3.22 14.44 -9.53
CA ASP A 129 -3.14 14.94 -8.17
C ASP A 129 -2.66 13.87 -7.18
N LYS A 130 -1.33 13.67 -7.16
CA LYS A 130 -0.62 12.83 -6.18
C LYS A 130 -1.02 13.13 -4.73
N LYS A 131 -1.52 14.34 -4.44
CA LYS A 131 -2.01 14.71 -3.10
C LYS A 131 -3.22 13.87 -2.69
N ILE A 132 -4.16 13.65 -3.60
CA ILE A 132 -5.37 12.85 -3.38
C ILE A 132 -4.99 11.43 -2.97
N ILE A 133 -4.02 10.82 -3.66
CA ILE A 133 -3.52 9.48 -3.30
C ILE A 133 -2.86 9.50 -1.92
N VAL A 134 -2.00 10.48 -1.63
CA VAL A 134 -1.33 10.58 -0.33
C VAL A 134 -2.34 10.70 0.81
N ASP A 135 -3.32 11.59 0.67
CA ASP A 135 -4.35 11.84 1.69
C ASP A 135 -5.25 10.61 1.90
N GLY A 136 -5.62 9.93 0.81
CA GLY A 136 -6.36 8.67 0.84
C GLY A 136 -5.58 7.53 1.52
N ILE A 137 -4.29 7.38 1.20
CA ILE A 137 -3.41 6.39 1.85
C ILE A 137 -3.30 6.68 3.35
N ILE A 138 -3.06 7.93 3.75
CA ILE A 138 -2.91 8.29 5.17
C ILE A 138 -4.21 7.99 5.92
N SER A 139 -5.35 8.45 5.40
CA SER A 139 -6.66 8.21 6.01
C SER A 139 -6.95 6.71 6.13
N GLY A 140 -6.69 5.98 5.05
CA GLY A 140 -6.81 4.54 5.02
C GLY A 140 -5.93 3.85 6.07
N LEU A 141 -4.65 4.23 6.19
CA LEU A 141 -3.72 3.65 7.17
C LEU A 141 -4.12 3.95 8.63
N LEU A 142 -4.72 5.11 8.89
CA LEU A 142 -5.22 5.49 10.21
C LEU A 142 -6.47 4.71 10.60
N SER A 143 -7.34 4.38 9.64
CA SER A 143 -8.49 3.50 9.89
C SER A 143 -8.10 2.08 10.35
N LEU A 144 -6.83 1.69 10.17
CA LEU A 144 -6.27 0.40 10.59
C LEU A 144 -5.66 0.43 12.00
N SER A 145 -5.55 1.62 12.61
CA SER A 145 -4.91 1.81 13.91
C SER A 145 -5.85 2.00 15.09
N GLU A 146 -7.15 2.08 14.82
CA GLU A 146 -8.22 2.06 15.82
C GLU A 146 -8.65 0.62 16.13
#